data_AF-A0A963A1N6-F1
#
_entry.id   AF-A0A963A1N6-F1
#
_cell.length_a   1.000
_cell.length_b   1.000
_cell.length_c   1.000
_cell.angle_alpha   90.00
_cell.angle_beta   90.00
_cell.angle_gamma   90.00
#
_symmetry.space_group_name_H-M   'P 1'
#
loop_
_entity.id
_entity.type
_entity.pdbx_description
1 polymer ?
#
loop_
_entity_poly.entity_id
_entity_poly.type
_entity_poly.pdbx_seq_one_letter_code
_entity_poly.pdbx_strand_id
1 'polypeptide(L)'
;MIRYLCLMASLLFSTCLCADTGDWRIVEALTPIPATDKQRIGEIACSDEEFEVTDEGVHCMRCPEYTGDPGANSGLDIDHALTGHFTDASAGVEWILDTSGCEAHFANFGGVILLQPEKPAKTFSLLSALGRQKRADGSGRLKMSYYRPGFRLNDCLVIGHPNERNLLVCNEVEMAQGEVIGHISTLDIGKRGINRWRLLRWYDNSAGNSARILSVVPTGMHAILLENGEEMLHVSMRIAEIDNTAAEPQKQPESLLNLEFRRKGQRLFATTSTQRTLEEINLLTTKMLD
;
A
#
# COMPACT_ATOMS: atom_id res chain seq x y z
N MET A 1 -22.42 -31.52 69.21
CA MET A 1 -23.06 -30.33 68.58
C MET A 1 -21.97 -29.52 67.87
N ILE A 2 -21.54 -29.94 66.69
CA ILE A 2 -20.56 -29.23 65.87
C ILE A 2 -21.01 -29.44 64.41
N ARG A 3 -21.52 -28.39 63.76
CA ARG A 3 -21.73 -28.37 62.31
C ARG A 3 -20.84 -27.27 61.74
N TYR A 4 -19.87 -27.72 60.97
CA TYR A 4 -18.86 -26.93 60.29
C TYR A 4 -19.47 -26.09 59.16
N LEU A 5 -19.05 -24.82 59.17
CA LEU A 5 -19.02 -23.90 58.03
C LEU A 5 -18.35 -24.58 56.82
N CYS A 6 -19.05 -24.66 55.69
CA CYS A 6 -18.43 -24.90 54.39
C CYS A 6 -18.13 -23.54 53.76
N LEU A 7 -16.88 -23.10 53.86
CA LEU A 7 -16.36 -21.92 53.16
C LEU A 7 -16.20 -22.27 51.68
N MET A 8 -16.98 -21.60 50.83
CA MET A 8 -16.78 -21.56 49.38
C MET A 8 -15.57 -20.68 49.08
N ALA A 9 -14.40 -21.30 48.90
CA ALA A 9 -13.21 -20.63 48.40
C ALA A 9 -13.34 -20.48 46.86
N SER A 10 -13.88 -19.33 46.43
CA SER A 10 -13.86 -18.89 45.05
C SER A 10 -12.42 -18.54 44.65
N LEU A 11 -11.73 -19.49 44.01
CA LEU A 11 -10.47 -19.28 43.31
C LEU A 11 -10.71 -18.37 42.10
N LEU A 12 -10.54 -17.06 42.30
CA LEU A 12 -10.33 -16.09 41.23
C LEU A 12 -8.96 -16.34 40.61
N PHE A 13 -8.90 -17.22 39.62
CA PHE A 13 -7.79 -17.28 38.67
C PHE A 13 -7.84 -16.01 37.81
N SER A 14 -7.22 -14.94 38.31
CA SER A 14 -6.86 -13.77 37.51
C SER A 14 -5.75 -14.21 36.55
N THR A 15 -6.14 -14.74 35.40
CA THR A 15 -5.22 -14.92 34.28
C THR A 15 -4.93 -13.53 33.75
N CYS A 16 -3.78 -13.00 34.16
CA CYS A 16 -3.17 -11.84 33.51
C CYS A 16 -2.87 -12.27 32.08
N LEU A 17 -3.80 -12.05 31.15
CA LEU A 17 -3.48 -12.02 29.73
C LEU A 17 -2.53 -10.84 29.57
N CYS A 18 -1.23 -11.11 29.60
CA CYS A 18 -0.28 -10.27 28.89
C CYS A 18 -0.77 -10.27 27.44
N ALA A 19 -1.51 -9.23 27.07
CA ALA A 19 -1.77 -8.92 25.68
C ALA A 19 -0.38 -8.78 25.06
N ASP A 20 0.04 -9.78 24.31
CA ASP A 20 1.20 -9.69 23.44
C ASP A 20 1.03 -8.38 22.69
N THR A 21 1.89 -7.42 22.99
CA THR A 21 2.05 -6.20 22.20
C THR A 21 2.64 -6.68 20.88
N GLY A 22 1.77 -7.21 20.02
CA GLY A 22 2.16 -7.77 18.74
C GLY A 22 3.02 -6.74 18.01
N ASP A 23 4.16 -7.19 17.51
CA ASP A 23 5.15 -6.33 16.87
C ASP A 23 4.50 -5.68 15.62
N TRP A 24 4.06 -4.43 15.77
CA TRP A 24 3.38 -3.68 14.72
C TRP A 24 4.42 -3.17 13.73
N ARG A 25 4.22 -3.43 12.44
CA ARG A 25 5.11 -2.95 11.38
C ARG A 25 4.40 -1.93 10.53
N ILE A 26 4.76 -0.66 10.73
CA ILE A 26 4.58 0.38 9.73
C ILE A 26 5.74 0.20 8.76
N VAL A 27 5.47 -0.33 7.57
CA VAL A 27 6.48 -0.37 6.51
C VAL A 27 6.34 0.96 5.75
N GLU A 28 7.21 1.92 6.10
CA GLU A 28 7.29 3.20 5.41
C GLU A 28 8.05 3.04 4.09
N ALA A 29 7.50 3.69 3.05
CA ALA A 29 8.00 3.78 1.69
C ALA A 29 8.11 2.47 0.90
N LEU A 30 8.01 2.60 -0.42
CA LEU A 30 8.41 1.54 -1.34
C LEU A 30 9.85 1.15 -1.06
N THR A 31 10.07 -0.10 -0.67
CA THR A 31 11.43 -0.59 -0.42
C THR A 31 12.03 -1.11 -1.72
N PRO A 32 13.29 -0.76 -2.02
CA PRO A 32 14.04 -1.42 -3.08
C PRO A 32 14.04 -2.93 -2.86
N ILE A 33 13.99 -3.70 -3.94
CA ILE A 33 14.00 -5.15 -3.85
C ILE A 33 15.33 -5.61 -3.21
N PRO A 34 15.30 -6.43 -2.15
CA PRO A 34 16.53 -6.95 -1.55
C PRO A 34 17.38 -7.68 -2.60
N ALA A 35 18.69 -7.44 -2.60
CA ALA A 35 19.61 -8.05 -3.57
C ALA A 35 19.53 -9.59 -3.61
N THR A 36 19.22 -10.22 -2.48
CA THR A 36 19.03 -11.67 -2.35
C THR A 36 17.79 -12.19 -3.06
N ASP A 37 16.79 -11.34 -3.31
CA ASP A 37 15.49 -11.72 -3.87
C ASP A 37 15.33 -11.32 -5.35
N LYS A 38 16.16 -10.41 -5.88
CA LYS A 38 16.09 -9.94 -7.28
C LYS A 38 16.15 -11.08 -8.30
N GLN A 39 17.11 -12.00 -8.16
CA GLN A 39 17.26 -13.16 -9.04
C GLN A 39 15.96 -13.98 -9.11
N ARG A 40 15.40 -14.29 -7.94
CA ARG A 40 14.17 -15.07 -7.81
C ARG A 40 12.96 -14.33 -8.36
N ILE A 41 12.89 -13.02 -8.17
CA ILE A 41 11.81 -12.18 -8.72
C ILE A 41 11.86 -12.20 -10.24
N GLY A 42 13.03 -12.07 -10.86
CA GLY A 42 13.18 -12.20 -12.31
C GLY A 42 12.73 -13.55 -12.85
N GLU A 43 13.12 -14.64 -12.20
CA GLU A 43 12.69 -16.00 -12.57
C GLU A 43 11.16 -16.17 -12.55
N ILE A 44 10.46 -15.49 -11.63
CA ILE A 44 9.00 -15.59 -11.51
C ILE A 44 8.29 -14.61 -12.43
N ALA A 45 8.73 -13.35 -12.46
CA ALA A 45 8.03 -12.28 -13.14
C ALA A 45 8.28 -12.31 -14.66
N CYS A 46 9.49 -12.66 -15.11
CA CYS A 46 9.81 -12.61 -16.53
C CYS A 46 9.29 -13.83 -17.33
N SER A 47 8.69 -14.84 -16.67
CA SER A 47 7.97 -15.96 -17.32
C SER A 47 8.77 -16.64 -18.45
N ASP A 48 9.96 -17.14 -18.13
CA ASP A 48 10.92 -17.77 -19.04
C ASP A 48 11.69 -16.83 -20.00
N GLU A 49 11.37 -15.53 -20.04
CA GLU A 49 12.16 -14.54 -20.78
C GLU A 49 13.52 -14.26 -20.10
N GLU A 50 14.50 -13.84 -20.90
CA GLU A 50 15.77 -13.35 -20.38
C GLU A 50 15.56 -12.09 -19.53
N PHE A 51 16.31 -11.99 -18.43
CA PHE A 51 16.26 -10.85 -17.54
C PHE A 51 17.64 -10.51 -17.00
N GLU A 52 17.79 -9.26 -16.57
CA GLU A 52 18.97 -8.78 -15.88
C GLU A 52 18.62 -8.30 -14.47
N VAL A 53 19.55 -8.52 -13.55
CA VAL A 53 19.50 -7.96 -12.20
C VAL A 53 20.28 -6.66 -12.22
N THR A 54 19.61 -5.56 -11.90
CA THR A 54 20.20 -4.21 -11.89
C THR A 54 20.38 -3.74 -10.44
N ASP A 55 21.03 -2.60 -10.24
CA ASP A 55 21.13 -1.98 -8.92
C ASP A 55 19.75 -1.49 -8.43
N GLU A 56 18.89 -1.07 -9.35
CA GLU A 56 17.55 -0.55 -9.07
C GLU A 56 16.53 -1.67 -8.86
N GLY A 57 16.70 -2.82 -9.53
CA GLY A 57 15.70 -3.88 -9.47
C GLY A 57 15.97 -5.04 -10.42
N VAL A 58 14.95 -5.42 -11.17
CA VAL A 58 15.00 -6.46 -12.20
C VAL A 58 14.43 -5.90 -13.49
N HIS A 59 15.13 -6.12 -14.60
CA HIS A 59 14.65 -5.77 -15.93
C HIS A 59 14.44 -7.05 -16.76
N CYS A 60 13.20 -7.33 -17.17
CA CYS A 60 12.91 -8.36 -18.16
C CYS A 60 13.21 -7.79 -19.54
N MET A 61 14.07 -8.46 -20.32
CA MET A 61 14.52 -7.98 -21.64
C MET A 61 13.38 -7.86 -22.66
N ARG A 62 12.30 -8.61 -22.43
CA ARG A 62 11.07 -8.58 -23.22
C ARG A 62 9.85 -8.54 -22.32
N CYS A 63 8.78 -7.97 -22.85
CA CYS A 63 7.52 -7.91 -22.14
C CYS A 63 6.86 -9.30 -22.02
N PRO A 64 6.57 -9.77 -20.79
CA PRO A 64 5.93 -11.07 -20.59
C PRO A 64 4.52 -11.16 -21.20
N GLU A 65 4.04 -12.39 -21.46
CA GLU A 65 2.74 -12.64 -22.11
C GLU A 65 1.52 -12.06 -21.38
N TYR A 66 1.64 -11.84 -20.07
CA TYR A 66 0.54 -11.32 -19.24
C TYR A 66 0.40 -9.78 -19.26
N THR A 67 1.32 -9.09 -19.94
CA THR A 67 1.36 -7.61 -19.98
C THR A 67 0.53 -7.03 -21.11
N GLY A 68 0.39 -5.70 -21.15
CA GLY A 68 -0.33 -4.99 -22.20
C GLY A 68 0.35 -4.99 -23.57
N ASP A 69 1.67 -5.25 -23.65
CA ASP A 69 2.44 -5.29 -24.90
C ASP A 69 3.39 -6.51 -25.01
N PRO A 70 2.87 -7.75 -25.07
CA PRO A 70 3.69 -8.97 -25.04
C PRO A 70 4.77 -9.05 -26.13
N GLY A 71 5.98 -9.47 -25.73
CA GLY A 71 7.12 -9.68 -26.63
C GLY A 71 7.83 -8.39 -27.09
N ALA A 72 7.33 -7.22 -26.69
CA ALA A 72 7.98 -5.94 -26.98
C ALA A 72 9.36 -5.87 -26.33
N ASN A 73 10.31 -5.25 -27.05
CA ASN A 73 11.69 -5.08 -26.59
C ASN A 73 11.87 -3.86 -25.65
N SER A 74 10.78 -3.19 -25.26
CA SER A 74 10.83 -2.16 -24.22
C SER A 74 11.14 -2.77 -22.85
N GLY A 75 10.79 -4.03 -22.65
CA GLY A 75 11.06 -4.76 -21.42
C GLY A 75 10.18 -4.33 -20.24
N LEU A 76 10.21 -5.13 -19.17
CA LEU A 76 9.47 -4.90 -17.94
C LEU A 76 10.46 -4.58 -16.81
N ASP A 77 10.41 -3.38 -16.28
CA ASP A 77 11.18 -3.01 -15.09
C ASP A 77 10.40 -3.33 -13.82
N ILE A 78 11.10 -3.78 -12.78
CA ILE A 78 10.57 -4.11 -11.46
C ILE A 78 11.52 -3.55 -10.40
N ASP A 79 11.16 -2.42 -9.82
CA ASP A 79 12.11 -1.62 -9.02
C ASP A 79 11.86 -1.72 -7.51
N HIS A 80 10.60 -1.90 -7.14
CA HIS A 80 10.17 -1.84 -5.74
C HIS A 80 9.30 -3.02 -5.36
N ALA A 81 9.36 -3.37 -4.09
CA ALA A 81 8.48 -4.36 -3.48
C ALA A 81 7.87 -3.84 -2.18
N LEU A 82 6.63 -4.24 -1.93
CA LEU A 82 6.00 -4.20 -0.62
C LEU A 82 5.74 -5.62 -0.15
N THR A 83 6.12 -5.90 1.09
CA THR A 83 5.88 -7.22 1.69
C THR A 83 4.83 -7.14 2.79
N GLY A 84 3.96 -8.14 2.88
CA GLY A 84 2.92 -8.19 3.90
C GLY A 84 1.98 -9.39 3.72
N HIS A 85 0.86 -9.37 4.42
CA HIS A 85 -0.22 -10.35 4.33
C HIS A 85 -1.45 -9.67 3.74
N PHE A 86 -1.54 -9.57 2.42
CA PHE A 86 -2.55 -8.76 1.75
C PHE A 86 -3.85 -9.53 1.50
N THR A 87 -3.74 -10.77 1.01
CA THR A 87 -4.92 -11.57 0.66
C THR A 87 -5.42 -12.47 1.77
N ASP A 88 -4.55 -12.86 2.71
CA ASP A 88 -4.84 -13.82 3.77
C ASP A 88 -3.82 -13.66 4.92
N ALA A 89 -4.30 -13.28 6.10
CA ALA A 89 -3.45 -13.07 7.28
C ALA A 89 -2.71 -14.34 7.72
N SER A 90 -3.27 -15.51 7.38
CA SER A 90 -2.69 -16.82 7.71
C SER A 90 -1.78 -17.38 6.63
N ALA A 91 -1.72 -16.72 5.46
CA ALA A 91 -0.72 -17.07 4.45
C ALA A 91 0.67 -16.61 4.90
N GLY A 92 1.72 -17.18 4.31
CA GLY A 92 3.06 -16.61 4.44
C GLY A 92 3.13 -15.21 3.83
N VAL A 93 4.28 -14.55 3.99
CA VAL A 93 4.51 -13.20 3.47
C VAL A 93 4.35 -13.16 1.94
N GLU A 94 3.46 -12.29 1.49
CA GLU A 94 3.18 -11.97 0.09
C GLU A 94 3.98 -10.74 -0.33
N TRP A 95 4.19 -10.60 -1.64
CA TRP A 95 4.94 -9.49 -2.23
C TRP A 95 4.08 -8.80 -3.27
N ILE A 96 4.08 -7.49 -3.25
CA ILE A 96 3.49 -6.64 -4.28
C ILE A 96 4.65 -5.94 -4.96
N LEU A 97 4.83 -6.18 -6.25
CA LEU A 97 5.91 -5.60 -7.04
C LEU A 97 5.37 -4.45 -7.88
N ASP A 98 6.05 -3.31 -7.85
CA ASP A 98 5.79 -2.18 -8.75
C ASP A 98 6.54 -2.42 -10.07
N THR A 99 5.87 -2.21 -11.21
CA THR A 99 6.44 -2.51 -12.52
C THR A 99 6.26 -1.37 -13.53
N SER A 100 7.11 -1.29 -14.56
CA SER A 100 7.03 -0.30 -15.64
C SER A 100 7.44 -0.86 -17.02
N GLY A 101 7.10 -0.17 -18.12
CA GLY A 101 7.63 -0.47 -19.47
C GLY A 101 6.73 -1.25 -20.45
N CYS A 102 5.88 -2.17 -19.98
CA CYS A 102 5.15 -3.13 -20.84
C CYS A 102 3.66 -2.86 -21.07
N GLU A 103 3.25 -1.59 -21.13
CA GLU A 103 1.84 -1.23 -21.34
C GLU A 103 1.65 -0.45 -22.64
N ALA A 104 0.71 -0.90 -23.50
CA ALA A 104 0.52 -0.38 -24.87
C ALA A 104 -0.05 1.05 -24.96
N HIS A 105 -0.41 1.69 -23.85
CA HIS A 105 -1.03 3.01 -23.83
C HIS A 105 -0.14 4.08 -23.18
N PHE A 106 -0.39 5.34 -23.60
CA PHE A 106 0.46 6.50 -23.32
C PHE A 106 0.89 6.57 -21.85
N ALA A 107 2.22 6.66 -21.69
CA ALA A 107 3.04 6.76 -20.48
C ALA A 107 3.56 5.47 -19.85
N ASN A 108 3.45 4.29 -20.50
CA ASN A 108 4.05 3.04 -20.03
C ASN A 108 3.80 2.84 -18.53
N PHE A 109 2.57 3.15 -18.11
CA PHE A 109 2.24 3.32 -16.70
C PHE A 109 2.57 2.07 -15.88
N GLY A 110 2.78 0.92 -16.52
CA GLY A 110 3.21 -0.29 -15.85
C GLY A 110 2.07 -0.89 -15.06
N GLY A 111 2.39 -1.52 -13.95
CA GLY A 111 1.39 -2.26 -13.20
C GLY A 111 1.91 -2.82 -11.89
N VAL A 112 1.09 -3.66 -11.29
CA VAL A 112 1.44 -4.36 -10.06
C VAL A 112 1.35 -5.87 -10.24
N ILE A 113 2.39 -6.56 -9.78
CA ILE A 113 2.40 -8.02 -9.66
C ILE A 113 2.15 -8.40 -8.19
N LEU A 114 1.23 -9.33 -7.95
CA LEU A 114 1.12 -9.99 -6.64
C LEU A 114 1.81 -11.35 -6.68
N LEU A 115 2.85 -11.52 -5.86
CA LEU A 115 3.45 -12.83 -5.58
C LEU A 115 2.94 -13.37 -4.25
N GLN A 116 2.59 -14.66 -4.25
CA GLN A 116 2.11 -15.37 -3.07
C GLN A 116 2.98 -16.57 -2.76
N PRO A 117 3.15 -16.93 -1.48
CA PRO A 117 3.73 -18.21 -1.12
C PRO A 117 2.93 -19.35 -1.74
N GLU A 118 3.64 -20.29 -2.35
CA GLU A 118 3.09 -21.58 -2.72
C GLU A 118 2.65 -22.29 -1.45
N LYS A 119 1.38 -22.70 -1.41
CA LYS A 119 0.92 -23.60 -0.35
C LYS A 119 1.73 -24.89 -0.48
N PRO A 120 2.28 -25.43 0.61
CA PRO A 120 2.90 -26.74 0.55
C PRO A 120 1.86 -27.70 -0.03
N ALA A 121 2.23 -28.43 -1.08
CA ALA A 121 1.36 -29.44 -1.65
C ALA A 121 0.83 -30.28 -0.50
N LYS A 122 -0.50 -30.50 -0.43
CA LYS A 122 -1.16 -31.39 0.53
C LYS A 122 -0.77 -32.84 0.23
N THR A 123 0.52 -33.12 0.23
CA THR A 123 1.05 -34.47 0.21
C THR A 123 0.85 -34.95 1.62
N PHE A 124 -0.17 -35.79 1.81
CA PHE A 124 -0.34 -36.65 2.98
C PHE A 124 0.92 -37.53 3.09
N SER A 125 2.00 -36.96 3.61
CA SER A 125 3.29 -37.63 3.67
C SER A 125 3.47 -38.17 5.08
N LEU A 126 3.16 -39.46 5.24
CA LEU A 126 3.62 -40.32 6.33
C LEU A 126 5.16 -40.29 6.51
N LEU A 127 5.91 -39.66 5.60
CA LEU A 127 7.37 -39.51 5.65
C LEU A 127 7.85 -38.24 6.35
N SER A 128 6.97 -37.35 6.83
CA SER A 128 7.37 -36.22 7.69
C SER A 128 7.91 -36.66 9.07
N ALA A 129 7.77 -37.95 9.41
CA ALA A 129 8.39 -38.57 10.58
C ALA A 129 9.90 -38.86 10.44
N LEU A 130 10.49 -38.74 9.23
CA LEU A 130 11.89 -39.09 8.96
C LEU A 130 12.84 -37.89 8.86
N GLY A 131 12.66 -36.87 9.72
CA GLY A 131 13.75 -35.98 10.11
C GLY A 131 14.42 -35.14 9.02
N ARG A 132 13.77 -34.90 7.86
CA ARG A 132 14.29 -33.96 6.87
C ARG A 132 14.15 -32.54 7.40
N GLN A 133 15.28 -32.03 7.88
CA GLN A 133 15.50 -30.66 8.35
C GLN A 133 14.85 -29.67 7.38
N LYS A 134 13.79 -28.99 7.83
CA LYS A 134 13.21 -27.83 7.14
C LYS A 134 14.37 -26.89 6.79
N ARG A 135 14.49 -26.48 5.52
CA ARG A 135 15.36 -25.34 5.18
C ARG A 135 14.95 -24.19 6.09
N ALA A 136 15.90 -23.72 6.88
CA ALA A 136 15.69 -22.68 7.88
C ALA A 136 15.52 -21.28 7.26
N ASP A 137 15.55 -21.16 5.93
CA ASP A 137 15.39 -19.87 5.25
C ASP A 137 13.95 -19.38 5.22
N GLY A 138 12.96 -20.21 5.60
CA GLY A 138 11.54 -19.81 5.62
C GLY A 138 11.00 -19.36 4.25
N SER A 139 11.82 -19.48 3.19
CA SER A 139 11.59 -18.95 1.86
C SER A 139 10.78 -19.99 1.09
N GLY A 140 9.51 -20.14 1.49
CA GLY A 140 8.55 -20.92 0.72
C GLY A 140 8.54 -20.41 -0.72
N ARG A 141 8.48 -21.30 -1.71
CA ARG A 141 8.43 -20.94 -3.14
C ARG A 141 7.36 -19.87 -3.36
N LEU A 142 7.64 -18.88 -4.20
CA LEU A 142 6.71 -17.80 -4.51
C LEU A 142 6.14 -18.11 -5.89
N LYS A 143 4.88 -17.78 -6.10
CA LYS A 143 4.24 -17.84 -7.41
C LYS A 143 3.54 -16.53 -7.72
N MET A 144 3.54 -16.16 -8.97
CA MET A 144 2.71 -15.05 -9.44
C MET A 144 1.24 -15.43 -9.31
N SER A 145 0.46 -14.58 -8.64
CA SER A 145 -0.98 -14.74 -8.48
C SER A 145 -1.73 -14.00 -9.59
N TYR A 146 -1.37 -12.75 -9.82
CA TYR A 146 -1.87 -11.95 -10.94
C TYR A 146 -0.97 -10.75 -11.24
N TYR A 147 -1.18 -10.19 -12.42
CA TYR A 147 -0.71 -8.87 -12.84
C TYR A 147 -1.91 -7.91 -12.99
N ARG A 148 -1.76 -6.66 -12.58
CA ARG A 148 -2.76 -5.60 -12.74
C ARG A 148 -2.16 -4.40 -13.48
N PRO A 149 -2.51 -4.18 -14.76
CA PRO A 149 -2.01 -3.03 -15.52
C PRO A 149 -2.61 -1.72 -15.02
N GLY A 150 -1.89 -0.62 -15.27
CA GLY A 150 -2.31 0.76 -15.01
C GLY A 150 -2.35 1.12 -13.52
N PHE A 151 -1.70 0.33 -12.66
CA PHE A 151 -1.64 0.58 -11.23
C PHE A 151 -0.20 0.62 -10.76
N ARG A 152 0.23 1.75 -10.19
CA ARG A 152 1.59 1.95 -9.68
C ARG A 152 1.57 2.19 -8.18
N LEU A 153 2.59 1.70 -7.49
CA LEU A 153 2.71 1.79 -6.03
C LEU A 153 3.39 3.07 -5.55
N ASN A 154 3.44 4.10 -6.39
CA ASN A 154 4.07 5.36 -6.04
C ASN A 154 3.45 5.90 -4.74
N ASP A 155 4.29 6.09 -3.72
CA ASP A 155 3.90 6.62 -2.41
C ASP A 155 2.75 5.84 -1.75
N CYS A 156 3.06 4.60 -1.34
CA CYS A 156 2.15 3.73 -0.61
C CYS A 156 2.62 3.44 0.82
N LEU A 157 1.65 3.31 1.72
CA LEU A 157 1.81 2.93 3.12
C LEU A 157 1.10 1.60 3.39
N VAL A 158 1.82 0.66 3.99
CA VAL A 158 1.25 -0.62 4.45
C VAL A 158 0.84 -0.46 5.92
N ILE A 159 -0.46 -0.65 6.19
CA ILE A 159 -1.04 -0.62 7.54
C ILE A 159 -1.43 -2.05 7.93
N GLY A 160 -0.77 -2.61 8.95
CA GLY A 160 -0.91 -4.02 9.31
C GLY A 160 -1.14 -4.25 10.80
N HIS A 161 -2.05 -5.18 11.09
CA HIS A 161 -2.20 -5.79 12.41
C HIS A 161 -1.71 -7.25 12.32
N PRO A 162 -0.97 -7.78 13.32
CA PRO A 162 -0.40 -9.14 13.29
C PRO A 162 -1.36 -10.29 12.94
N ASN A 163 -2.68 -10.13 13.11
CA ASN A 163 -3.68 -11.18 12.92
C ASN A 163 -4.70 -10.82 11.82
N GLU A 164 -4.48 -9.73 11.10
CA GLU A 164 -5.36 -9.28 10.02
C GLU A 164 -4.61 -9.14 8.72
N ARG A 165 -5.36 -8.97 7.64
CA ARG A 165 -4.76 -8.59 6.37
C ARG A 165 -4.25 -7.15 6.46
N ASN A 166 -3.11 -6.92 5.83
CA ASN A 166 -2.57 -5.61 5.60
C ASN A 166 -3.49 -4.80 4.68
N LEU A 167 -3.77 -3.56 5.10
CA LEU A 167 -4.41 -2.55 4.29
C LEU A 167 -3.33 -1.72 3.62
N LEU A 168 -3.49 -1.45 2.33
CA LEU A 168 -2.57 -0.60 1.59
C LEU A 168 -3.23 0.77 1.36
N VAL A 169 -2.51 1.85 1.61
CA VAL A 169 -2.97 3.22 1.34
C VAL A 169 -1.99 3.84 0.37
N CYS A 170 -2.46 4.29 -0.80
CA CYS A 170 -1.58 4.82 -1.84
C CYS A 170 -2.02 6.20 -2.30
N ASN A 171 -1.04 7.02 -2.65
CA ASN A 171 -1.21 8.30 -3.32
C ASN A 171 -1.11 8.11 -4.84
N GLU A 172 -2.25 8.10 -5.51
CA GLU A 172 -2.36 7.90 -6.95
C GLU A 172 -2.40 9.25 -7.66
N VAL A 173 -1.61 9.41 -8.74
CA VAL A 173 -1.46 10.69 -9.44
C VAL A 173 -1.76 10.52 -10.92
N GLU A 174 -2.52 11.46 -11.46
CA GLU A 174 -2.77 11.64 -12.88
C GLU A 174 -2.34 13.06 -13.27
N MET A 175 -1.52 13.19 -14.29
CA MET A 175 -1.03 14.48 -14.78
C MET A 175 -1.49 14.71 -16.21
N ALA A 176 -2.08 15.87 -16.47
CA ALA A 176 -2.48 16.30 -17.80
C ALA A 176 -2.33 17.81 -17.94
N GLN A 177 -1.65 18.26 -19.00
CA GLN A 177 -1.60 19.67 -19.41
C GLN A 177 -1.16 20.68 -18.33
N GLY A 178 -0.22 20.30 -17.45
CA GLY A 178 0.26 21.17 -16.36
C GLY A 178 -0.65 21.18 -15.12
N GLU A 179 -1.72 20.39 -15.14
CA GLU A 179 -2.53 20.05 -13.98
C GLU A 179 -2.17 18.65 -13.48
N VAL A 180 -2.15 18.52 -12.17
CA VAL A 180 -1.92 17.26 -11.46
C VAL A 180 -3.14 17.03 -10.58
N ILE A 181 -3.87 15.96 -10.87
CA ILE A 181 -4.98 15.49 -10.05
C ILE A 181 -4.52 14.22 -9.38
N GLY A 182 -4.62 14.17 -8.05
CA GLY A 182 -4.33 12.94 -7.33
C GLY A 182 -5.40 12.54 -6.35
N HIS A 183 -5.24 11.32 -5.84
CA HIS A 183 -6.16 10.69 -4.90
C HIS A 183 -5.37 9.90 -3.88
N ILE A 184 -5.76 10.00 -2.62
CA ILE A 184 -5.34 9.00 -1.64
C ILE A 184 -6.45 7.97 -1.54
N SER A 185 -6.11 6.70 -1.78
CA SER A 185 -7.04 5.59 -1.77
C SER A 185 -6.59 4.50 -0.83
N THR A 186 -7.55 3.81 -0.21
CA THR A 186 -7.31 2.49 0.37
C THR A 186 -7.49 1.42 -0.68
N LEU A 187 -6.64 0.40 -0.59
CA LEU A 187 -6.61 -0.73 -1.51
C LEU A 187 -6.73 -2.01 -0.70
N ASP A 188 -7.78 -2.78 -1.02
CA ASP A 188 -7.94 -4.15 -0.53
C ASP A 188 -7.55 -5.09 -1.65
N ILE A 189 -6.42 -5.75 -1.42
CA ILE A 189 -5.82 -6.70 -2.33
C ILE A 189 -6.38 -8.07 -2.00
N GLY A 190 -7.32 -8.50 -2.83
CA GLY A 190 -7.91 -9.83 -2.74
C GLY A 190 -7.25 -10.82 -3.70
N LYS A 191 -7.60 -12.10 -3.53
CA LYS A 191 -7.17 -13.20 -4.44
C LYS A 191 -7.68 -13.03 -5.88
N ARG A 192 -8.67 -12.16 -6.10
CA ARG A 192 -9.32 -11.94 -7.41
C ARG A 192 -9.02 -10.56 -8.00
N GLY A 193 -8.13 -9.78 -7.38
CA GLY A 193 -7.78 -8.44 -7.83
C GLY A 193 -7.80 -7.41 -6.70
N ILE A 194 -7.83 -6.13 -7.10
CA ILE A 194 -7.68 -4.98 -6.21
C ILE A 194 -9.00 -4.23 -6.15
N ASN A 195 -9.55 -4.06 -4.95
CA ASN A 195 -10.65 -3.13 -4.69
C ASN A 195 -10.07 -1.80 -4.19
N ARG A 196 -10.64 -0.69 -4.67
CA ARG A 196 -10.16 0.66 -4.36
C ARG A 196 -11.28 1.48 -3.72
N TRP A 197 -10.96 2.19 -2.64
CA TRP A 197 -11.84 3.21 -2.08
C TRP A 197 -11.06 4.51 -1.90
N ARG A 198 -11.52 5.55 -2.58
CA ARG A 198 -10.95 6.89 -2.47
C ARG A 198 -11.26 7.48 -1.09
N LEU A 199 -10.23 7.96 -0.41
CA LEU A 199 -10.34 8.71 0.85
C LEU A 199 -10.48 10.20 0.60
N LEU A 200 -9.63 10.74 -0.27
CA LEU A 200 -9.67 12.14 -0.67
C LEU A 200 -9.13 12.33 -2.08
N ARG A 201 -9.48 13.47 -2.68
CA ARG A 201 -8.91 13.99 -3.91
C ARG A 201 -8.08 15.22 -3.59
N TRP A 202 -7.00 15.42 -4.30
CA TRP A 202 -6.13 16.58 -4.20
C TRP A 202 -5.79 17.09 -5.60
N TYR A 203 -5.34 18.33 -5.70
CA TYR A 203 -5.17 19.03 -6.98
C TYR A 203 -4.01 20.01 -6.92
N ASP A 204 -3.21 20.06 -7.97
CA ASP A 204 -2.12 21.00 -8.14
C ASP A 204 -2.04 21.48 -9.59
N ASN A 205 -2.17 22.79 -9.80
CA ASN A 205 -1.95 23.43 -11.11
C ASN A 205 -0.79 24.43 -11.09
N SER A 206 0.12 24.31 -10.13
CA SER A 206 1.27 25.20 -10.00
C SER A 206 2.24 25.15 -11.20
N ALA A 207 2.21 24.06 -11.97
CA ALA A 207 2.96 23.94 -13.23
C ALA A 207 2.22 24.55 -14.44
N GLY A 208 0.95 24.92 -14.28
CA GLY A 208 0.13 25.55 -15.31
C GLY A 208 0.33 27.06 -15.41
N ASN A 209 -0.14 27.65 -16.50
CA ASN A 209 -0.17 29.11 -16.71
C ASN A 209 -1.56 29.68 -16.44
N SER A 210 -2.14 29.32 -15.30
CA SER A 210 -3.48 29.72 -14.90
C SER A 210 -3.47 31.08 -14.22
N ALA A 211 -4.54 31.86 -14.43
CA ALA A 211 -4.71 33.17 -13.78
C ALA A 211 -4.77 33.05 -12.25
N ARG A 212 -5.17 31.88 -11.75
CA ARG A 212 -5.14 31.52 -10.33
C ARG A 212 -4.49 30.15 -10.19
N ILE A 213 -3.52 30.05 -9.29
CA ILE A 213 -2.84 28.81 -8.95
C ILE A 213 -3.38 28.32 -7.61
N LEU A 214 -3.80 27.06 -7.57
CA LEU A 214 -4.18 26.34 -6.38
C LEU A 214 -3.37 25.04 -6.31
N SER A 215 -2.62 24.89 -5.23
CA SER A 215 -1.86 23.69 -4.90
C SER A 215 -2.36 23.14 -3.58
N VAL A 216 -3.20 22.12 -3.62
CA VAL A 216 -3.61 21.29 -2.48
C VAL A 216 -2.99 19.92 -2.68
N VAL A 217 -1.89 19.62 -1.98
CA VAL A 217 -1.12 18.38 -2.18
C VAL A 217 -0.80 17.69 -0.87
N PRO A 218 -0.74 16.35 -0.83
CA PRO A 218 -0.23 15.63 0.31
C PRO A 218 1.28 15.88 0.46
N THR A 219 1.73 16.03 1.69
CA THR A 219 3.15 16.16 2.05
C THR A 219 3.66 14.98 2.87
N GLY A 220 2.77 14.08 3.29
CA GLY A 220 3.12 12.87 4.00
C GLY A 220 1.90 12.05 4.41
N MET A 221 2.11 10.75 4.59
CA MET A 221 1.15 9.80 5.13
C MET A 221 1.84 8.94 6.17
N HIS A 222 1.24 8.81 7.35
CA HIS A 222 1.77 7.97 8.41
C HIS A 222 0.64 7.30 9.20
N ALA A 223 0.87 6.06 9.61
CA ALA A 223 -0.03 5.35 10.49
C ALA A 223 0.36 5.61 11.95
N ILE A 224 -0.63 5.80 12.81
CA ILE A 224 -0.47 5.98 14.24
C ILE A 224 -1.30 4.94 14.95
N LEU A 225 -0.70 4.27 15.94
CA LEU A 225 -1.42 3.44 16.89
C LEU A 225 -1.80 4.31 18.10
N LEU A 226 -3.09 4.43 18.36
CA LEU A 226 -3.60 5.16 19.50
C LEU A 226 -3.47 4.32 20.79
N GLU A 227 -3.50 4.97 21.96
CA GLU A 227 -3.39 4.30 23.26
C GLU A 227 -4.48 3.23 23.50
N ASN A 228 -5.64 3.39 22.86
CA ASN A 228 -6.74 2.43 22.90
C ASN A 228 -6.57 1.24 21.94
N GLY A 229 -5.44 1.15 21.23
CA GLY A 229 -5.15 0.13 20.23
C GLY A 229 -5.82 0.36 18.87
N GLU A 230 -6.53 1.48 18.67
CA GLU A 230 -7.08 1.82 17.36
C GLU A 230 -5.99 2.36 16.43
N GLU A 231 -6.06 1.98 15.16
CA GLU A 231 -5.18 2.50 14.12
C GLU A 231 -5.81 3.72 13.44
N MET A 232 -4.98 4.76 13.26
CA MET A 232 -5.35 5.98 12.58
C MET A 232 -4.33 6.29 11.49
N LEU A 233 -4.81 6.58 10.29
CA LEU A 233 -4.00 7.19 9.24
C LEU A 233 -4.03 8.71 9.42
N HIS A 234 -2.86 9.32 9.49
CA HIS A 234 -2.68 10.75 9.35
C HIS A 234 -2.19 11.06 7.93
N VAL A 235 -2.81 12.06 7.31
CA VAL A 235 -2.37 12.62 6.04
C VAL A 235 -2.12 14.11 6.25
N SER A 236 -0.87 14.53 6.05
CA SER A 236 -0.52 15.95 6.06
C SER A 236 -0.70 16.52 4.67
N MET A 237 -1.37 17.66 4.58
CA MET A 237 -1.67 18.37 3.35
C MET A 237 -1.10 19.79 3.40
N ARG A 238 -0.57 20.25 2.27
CA ARG A 238 -0.16 21.65 2.06
C ARG A 238 -1.15 22.31 1.12
N ILE A 239 -1.61 23.50 1.51
CA ILE A 239 -2.46 24.37 0.68
C ILE A 239 -1.69 25.65 0.38
N ALA A 240 -1.59 25.98 -0.90
CA ALA A 240 -1.06 27.24 -1.39
C ALA A 240 -1.97 27.81 -2.49
N GLU A 241 -2.22 29.11 -2.43
CA GLU A 241 -2.97 29.84 -3.44
C GLU A 241 -2.18 31.06 -3.91
N ILE A 242 -2.11 31.26 -5.23
CA ILE A 242 -1.49 32.43 -5.85
C ILE A 242 -2.49 33.03 -6.84
N ASP A 243 -2.77 34.32 -6.69
CA ASP A 243 -3.55 35.07 -7.67
C ASP A 243 -2.59 35.81 -8.62
N ASN A 244 -2.57 35.38 -9.89
CA ASN A 244 -1.77 35.98 -10.96
C ASN A 244 -2.55 37.03 -11.76
N THR A 245 -3.80 37.35 -11.40
CA THR A 245 -4.58 38.38 -12.10
C THR A 245 -4.17 39.80 -11.70
N ALA A 246 -3.56 39.96 -10.53
CA ALA A 246 -3.06 41.23 -10.04
C ALA A 246 -1.77 41.65 -10.77
N ALA A 247 -1.51 42.96 -10.82
CA ALA A 247 -0.28 43.51 -11.38
C ALA A 247 0.98 43.00 -10.67
N GLU A 248 0.85 42.62 -9.39
CA GLU A 248 1.86 41.90 -8.62
C GLU A 248 1.21 40.62 -8.06
N PRO A 249 1.77 39.42 -8.36
CA PRO A 249 1.21 38.16 -7.87
C PRO A 249 1.08 38.16 -6.34
N GLN A 250 -0.13 37.90 -5.84
CA GLN A 250 -0.37 37.80 -4.41
C GLN A 250 -0.33 36.33 -3.99
N LYS A 251 0.73 35.94 -3.28
CA LYS A 251 0.84 34.62 -2.66
C LYS A 251 0.20 34.65 -1.27
N GLN A 252 -0.86 33.87 -1.08
CA GLN A 252 -1.42 33.67 0.25
C GLN A 252 -0.44 32.86 1.13
N PRO A 253 -0.47 33.05 2.46
CA PRO A 253 0.31 32.22 3.37
C PRO A 253 -0.01 30.74 3.16
N GLU A 254 1.04 29.91 3.06
CA GLU A 254 0.85 28.47 2.97
C GLU A 254 0.24 27.94 4.26
N SER A 255 -0.73 27.04 4.12
CA SER A 255 -1.41 26.40 5.25
C SER A 255 -1.11 24.90 5.26
N LEU A 256 -0.82 24.37 6.44
CA LEU A 256 -0.67 22.94 6.66
C LEU A 256 -1.90 22.40 7.37
N LEU A 257 -2.49 21.34 6.82
CA LEU A 257 -3.63 20.65 7.39
C LEU A 257 -3.25 19.21 7.72
N ASN A 258 -3.83 18.67 8.78
CA ASN A 258 -3.71 17.26 9.11
C ASN A 258 -5.09 16.63 9.04
N LEU A 259 -5.20 15.57 8.25
CA LEU A 259 -6.42 14.81 8.05
C LEU A 259 -6.27 13.47 8.77
N GLU A 260 -7.32 13.05 9.45
CA GLU A 260 -7.33 11.87 10.29
C GLU A 260 -8.38 10.88 9.78
N PHE A 261 -7.94 9.65 9.52
CA PHE A 261 -8.81 8.56 9.10
C PHE A 261 -8.68 7.38 10.06
N ARG A 262 -9.79 6.95 10.64
CA ARG A 262 -9.82 5.81 11.57
C ARG A 262 -10.06 4.51 10.83
N ARG A 263 -9.31 3.48 11.20
CA ARG A 263 -9.54 2.13 10.67
C ARG A 263 -10.74 1.48 11.33
N LYS A 264 -11.59 0.88 10.50
CA LYS A 264 -12.68 0.00 10.94
C LYS A 264 -12.74 -1.20 9.99
N GLY A 265 -12.13 -2.30 10.42
CA GLY A 265 -11.89 -3.48 9.58
C GLY A 265 -10.90 -3.17 8.47
N GLN A 266 -11.29 -3.39 7.22
CA GLN A 266 -10.44 -3.22 6.02
C GLN A 266 -10.69 -1.87 5.32
N ARG A 267 -11.19 -0.87 6.06
CA ARG A 267 -11.54 0.45 5.54
C ARG A 267 -11.09 1.54 6.50
N LEU A 268 -10.81 2.70 5.93
CA LEU A 268 -10.51 3.93 6.66
C LEU A 268 -11.69 4.90 6.51
N PHE A 269 -12.03 5.59 7.59
CA PHE A 269 -13.13 6.54 7.66
C PHE A 269 -12.64 7.87 8.20
N ALA A 270 -12.92 8.95 7.48
CA ALA A 270 -12.60 10.31 7.92
C ALA A 270 -13.30 10.61 9.26
N THR A 271 -12.58 11.24 10.19
CA THR A 271 -13.17 11.83 11.40
C THR A 271 -14.12 12.98 11.05
N THR A 272 -15.00 13.37 11.96
CA THR A 272 -15.93 14.51 11.72
C THR A 272 -15.19 15.80 11.39
N SER A 273 -14.05 16.06 12.04
CA SER A 273 -13.19 17.22 11.72
C SER A 273 -12.65 17.11 10.30
N THR A 274 -12.08 15.95 9.95
CA THR A 274 -11.55 15.67 8.60
C THR A 274 -12.61 15.81 7.52
N GLN A 275 -13.84 15.34 7.74
CA GLN A 275 -14.94 15.49 6.78
C GLN A 275 -15.22 16.96 6.47
N ARG A 276 -15.30 17.81 7.50
CA ARG A 276 -15.49 19.26 7.31
C ARG A 276 -14.34 19.88 6.52
N THR A 277 -13.10 19.54 6.86
CA THR A 277 -11.92 20.04 6.14
C THR A 277 -11.91 19.56 4.68
N LEU A 278 -12.32 18.33 4.40
CA LEU A 278 -12.46 17.81 3.03
C LEU A 278 -13.57 18.54 2.25
N GLU A 279 -14.68 18.90 2.88
CA GLU A 279 -15.72 19.73 2.26
C GLU A 279 -15.18 21.11 1.87
N GLU A 280 -14.39 21.75 2.74
CA GLU A 280 -13.73 23.03 2.45
C GLU A 280 -12.74 22.91 1.28
N ILE A 281 -11.90 21.86 1.24
CA ILE A 281 -11.00 21.58 0.13
C ILE A 281 -11.77 21.35 -1.18
N ASN A 282 -12.87 20.61 -1.13
CA ASN A 282 -13.71 20.36 -2.31
C ASN A 282 -14.34 21.65 -2.84
N LEU A 283 -14.78 22.56 -1.95
CA LEU A 283 -15.29 23.86 -2.35
C LEU A 283 -14.21 24.74 -2.98
N LEU A 284 -12.98 24.71 -2.47
CA LEU A 284 -11.84 25.44 -3.06
C LEU A 284 -11.50 24.91 -4.45
N THR A 285 -11.43 23.59 -4.62
CA THR A 285 -11.08 22.95 -5.89
C THR A 285 -12.19 23.07 -6.94
N THR A 286 -13.47 23.00 -6.56
CA THR A 286 -14.59 23.16 -7.51
C THR A 286 -14.61 24.55 -8.13
N LYS A 287 -14.36 25.60 -7.34
CA LYS A 287 -14.26 26.99 -7.82
C LYS A 287 -13.14 27.23 -8.84
N MET A 288 -12.20 26.30 -8.98
CA MET A 288 -11.11 26.37 -9.96
C MET A 288 -11.46 25.71 -11.29
N LEU A 289 -12.42 24.80 -11.30
CA LEU A 289 -12.83 24.05 -12.49
C LEU A 289 -13.98 24.74 -13.25
N ASP A 290 -14.65 25.71 -12.61
CA ASP A 290 -15.69 26.56 -13.20
C ASP A 290 -15.10 27.84 -13.82
#